data_AF-A0A4U7D4M2-F1
#
_entry.id   AF-A0A4U7D4M2-F1
#
_cell.length_a   1.000
_cell.length_b   1.000
_cell.length_c   1.000
_cell.angle_alpha   90.00
_cell.angle_beta   90.00
_cell.angle_gamma   90.00
#
_symmetry.space_group_name_H-M   'P 1'
#
loop_
_entity.id
_entity.type
_entity.pdbx_description
1 polymer ?
#
loop_
_entity_poly.entity_id
_entity_poly.type
_entity_poly.pdbx_seq_one_letter_code
_entity_poly.pdbx_strand_id
1 'polypeptide(L)' 'MTTNAPSTETVGLYGADSSPDEQRAALREGRAPVAVYGMGKIGLPLALVYGETTGAVTGVDV' A
#
# COMPACT_ATOMS: atom_id res chain seq x y z
N MET A 1 6.96 -7.75 -21.43
CA MET A 1 7.23 -6.30 -21.28
C MET A 1 6.89 -5.92 -19.85
N THR A 2 7.84 -6.07 -18.91
CA THR A 2 7.65 -5.60 -17.54
C THR A 2 8.18 -4.16 -17.48
N THR A 3 7.27 -3.20 -17.47
CA THR A 3 7.63 -1.80 -17.18
C THR A 3 8.23 -1.76 -15.78
N ASN A 4 9.49 -1.31 -15.67
CA ASN A 4 10.06 -0.92 -14.38
C ASN A 4 9.27 0.30 -13.90
N ALA A 5 8.40 0.10 -12.92
CA ALA A 5 7.73 1.20 -12.25
C ALA A 5 8.81 2.09 -11.59
N PRO A 6 8.65 3.42 -11.61
CA PRO A 6 9.60 4.31 -10.93
C PRO A 6 9.70 3.90 -9.46
N SER A 7 10.91 3.88 -8.91
CA SER A 7 11.15 3.65 -7.49
C SER A 7 10.62 4.87 -6.71
N THR A 8 9.31 4.87 -6.43
CA THR A 8 8.70 5.84 -5.52
C THR A 8 9.37 5.71 -4.17
N GLU A 9 9.91 6.81 -3.66
CA GLU A 9 10.47 6.86 -2.32
C GLU A 9 9.40 6.42 -1.32
N THR A 10 9.66 5.30 -0.65
CA THR A 10 8.71 4.66 0.25
C THR A 10 8.94 5.17 1.66
N VAL A 11 7.87 5.58 2.33
CA VAL A 11 7.92 6.09 3.71
C VAL A 11 7.68 4.94 4.67
N GLY A 12 8.57 4.78 5.64
CA GLY A 12 8.34 3.87 6.77
C GLY A 12 7.28 4.42 7.71
N LEU A 13 6.31 3.58 8.12
CA LEU A 13 5.28 3.97 9.10
C LEU A 13 5.69 3.67 10.55
N TYR A 14 6.61 2.72 10.75
CA TYR A 14 7.03 2.26 12.06
C TYR A 14 8.37 2.86 12.44
N GLY A 15 8.48 3.36 13.67
CA GLY A 15 9.69 4.05 14.13
C GLY A 15 9.99 5.35 13.37
N ALA A 16 8.99 5.93 12.71
CA ALA A 16 9.12 7.16 11.96
C ALA A 16 8.93 8.39 12.85
N ASP A 17 9.76 9.41 12.65
CA ASP A 17 9.63 10.71 13.33
C ASP A 17 8.47 11.57 12.76
N SER A 18 7.84 11.12 11.67
CA SER A 18 6.68 11.78 11.05
C SER A 18 5.45 11.76 11.95
N SER A 19 4.71 12.86 11.97
CA SER A 19 3.45 12.99 12.68
C SER A 19 2.38 12.00 12.17
N PRO A 20 1.36 11.66 12.97
CA PRO A 20 0.26 10.80 12.52
C PRO A 20 -0.48 11.32 11.28
N ASP A 21 -0.55 12.63 11.08
CA ASP A 21 -1.19 13.24 9.91
C ASP A 21 -0.35 13.04 8.63
N GLU A 22 0.96 13.20 8.72
CA GLU A 22 1.89 12.93 7.62
C GLU A 22 1.89 11.45 7.24
N GLN A 23 1.80 10.55 8.21
CA GLN A 23 1.68 9.11 7.96
C GLN A 23 0.37 8.75 7.24
N ARG A 24 -0.75 9.35 7.64
CA ARG A 24 -2.05 9.15 6.98
C ARG A 24 -2.04 9.70 5.55
N ALA A 25 -1.42 10.86 5.33
CA ALA A 25 -1.21 11.42 4.00
C ALA A 25 -0.36 10.47 3.15
N ALA A 26 0.77 9.97 3.69
CA ALA A 26 1.64 9.02 3.00
C ALA A 26 0.93 7.74 2.58
N LEU A 27 0.06 7.19 3.43
CA LEU A 27 -0.76 6.02 3.09
C LEU A 27 -1.75 6.31 1.96
N ARG A 28 -2.49 7.43 2.04
CA ARG A 28 -3.49 7.81 1.03
C ARG A 28 -2.87 8.17 -0.32
N GLU A 29 -1.65 8.69 -0.30
CA GLU A 29 -0.89 9.05 -1.50
C GLU A 29 -0.09 7.87 -2.09
N GLY A 30 -0.21 6.67 -1.51
CA GLY A 30 0.49 5.48 -2.01
C GLY A 30 1.99 5.46 -1.75
N ARG A 31 2.50 6.37 -0.91
CA ARG A 31 3.92 6.41 -0.49
C ARG A 31 4.24 5.38 0.59
N ALA A 32 3.22 4.81 1.23
CA ALA A 32 3.31 3.62 2.08
C ALA A 32 2.54 2.46 1.43
N PRO A 33 3.20 1.59 0.64
CA PRO A 33 2.54 0.49 -0.06
C PRO A 33 1.95 -0.55 0.88
N VAL A 34 0.81 -1.14 0.48
CA VAL A 34 0.10 -2.18 1.25
C VAL A 34 0.21 -3.52 0.55
N ALA A 35 0.62 -4.56 1.28
CA ALA A 35 0.54 -5.94 0.82
C ALA A 35 -0.65 -6.64 1.51
N VAL A 36 -1.53 -7.25 0.72
CA VAL A 36 -2.67 -8.04 1.24
C VAL A 36 -2.42 -9.51 0.94
N TYR A 37 -2.25 -10.30 2.00
CA TYR A 37 -2.00 -11.74 1.90
C TYR A 37 -3.29 -12.56 2.01
N GLY A 38 -3.43 -13.52 1.10
CA GLY A 38 -4.55 -14.46 1.01
C GLY A 38 -5.73 -13.89 0.23
N MET A 39 -5.85 -14.24 -1.05
CA MET A 39 -6.84 -13.65 -1.96
C MET A 39 -8.18 -14.41 -2.00
N GLY A 40 -8.58 -14.95 -0.85
CA GLY A 40 -9.87 -15.58 -0.65
C GLY A 40 -11.00 -14.55 -0.42
N LYS A 41 -12.07 -15.00 0.25
CA LYS A 41 -13.28 -14.19 0.49
C LYS A 41 -13.04 -12.87 1.23
N ILE A 42 -11.96 -12.76 1.99
CA ILE A 42 -11.65 -11.57 2.80
C ILE A 42 -10.55 -10.73 2.18
N GLY A 43 -9.46 -11.34 1.70
CA GLY A 43 -8.35 -10.56 1.16
C GLY A 43 -8.67 -9.91 -0.18
N LEU A 44 -9.47 -10.55 -1.04
CA LEU A 44 -9.87 -9.93 -2.32
C LEU A 44 -10.64 -8.62 -2.14
N PRO A 45 -11.74 -8.54 -1.35
CA PRO A 45 -12.41 -7.26 -1.14
C PRO A 45 -11.53 -6.23 -0.42
N LEU A 46 -10.64 -6.65 0.48
CA LEU A 46 -9.70 -5.71 1.13
C LEU A 46 -8.71 -5.13 0.13
N ALA A 47 -8.11 -5.96 -0.74
CA ALA A 47 -7.18 -5.50 -1.76
C ALA A 47 -7.82 -4.49 -2.71
N LEU A 48 -9.10 -4.68 -3.05
CA LEU A 48 -9.87 -3.74 -3.86
C LEU A 48 -10.06 -2.39 -3.15
N VAL A 49 -10.52 -2.40 -1.90
CA VAL A 49 -10.75 -1.17 -1.13
C VAL A 49 -9.44 -0.40 -0.91
N TYR A 50 -8.37 -1.09 -0.52
CA TYR A 50 -7.06 -0.44 -0.38
C TYR A 50 -6.53 0.05 -1.74
N GLY A 51 -6.77 -0.68 -2.84
CA GLY A 51 -6.37 -0.28 -4.18
C GLY A 51 -7.05 1.02 -4.61
N GLU A 52 -8.35 1.12 -4.38
CA GLU A 52 -9.15 2.33 -4.61
C GLU A 52 -8.69 3.49 -3.72
N THR A 53 -8.38 3.21 -2.45
CA THR A 53 -8.11 4.26 -1.45
C THR A 53 -6.66 4.77 -1.48
N THR A 54 -5.69 3.91 -1.80
CA THR A 54 -4.24 4.20 -1.66
C THR A 54 -3.47 4.11 -2.97
N GLY A 55 -4.00 3.43 -3.99
CA GLY A 55 -3.36 3.26 -5.30
C GLY A 55 -2.10 2.38 -5.32
N ALA A 56 -1.56 1.98 -4.16
CA ALA A 56 -0.30 1.23 -4.04
C ALA A 56 -0.48 -0.07 -3.27
N VAL A 57 -1.20 -1.04 -3.87
CA VAL A 57 -1.50 -2.34 -3.25
C VAL A 57 -0.95 -3.50 -4.06
N THR A 58 -0.31 -4.45 -3.37
CA THR A 58 0.05 -5.75 -3.93
C THR A 58 -0.78 -6.85 -3.27
N GLY A 59 -1.60 -7.55 -4.04
CA GLY A 59 -2.23 -8.78 -3.61
C GLY A 59 -1.23 -9.94 -3.66
N VAL A 60 -1.16 -10.74 -2.60
CA VAL A 60 -0.28 -11.90 -2.51
C VAL A 60 -1.12 -13.13 -2.18
N ASP A 61 -1.03 -14.16 -3.01
CA ASP A 61 -1.68 -15.45 -2.81
C ASP A 61 -0.61 -16.54 -2.81
N VAL A 62 -0.67 -17.44 -1.81
CA VAL A 62 0.33 -18.48 -1.52
C VAL A 62 -0.33 -19.84 -1.32
#